data_AF-A0A2X0S8T0-F1
#
_entry.id   AF-A0A2X0S8T0-F1
#
_cell.length_a   1.000
_cell.length_b   1.000
_cell.length_c   1.000
_cell.angle_alpha   90.00
_cell.angle_beta   90.00
_cell.angle_gamma   90.00
#
_symmetry.space_group_name_H-M   'P 1'
#
loop_
_entity.id
_entity.type
_entity.pdbx_description
1 polymer ?
#
loop_
_entity_poly.entity_id
_entity_poly.type
_entity_poly.pdbx_seq_one_letter_code
_entity_poly.pdbx_strand_id
1 'polypeptide(L)'
;MRKICIGLFCVMFSGLAVAKTPPNIVVILSDDQGYADVSYSPFSPKEVSTPNIDKLAASGVVCTDGYASGYVCSPTRAGVMTGRYQQRFGIYTAGQGGTGMPLDETWMPMHLKPAGYTSGAFGKWHLGITMDYHPNNRGFDYFYGFMGRGAHDYWEHSPDADMKFGGPIFRNQEILQNEEGYMTSLITKEAVDFIKREKDNPFFAYVAYNAVHAPPQAPEEDIKRYDTGSETRDILMAMLHHLDLGVGEIVQALKDAGVYENTIIFYLSDNGGASAVEANNAPLRGMKQHITEGGIRVPFIVSWPGKLKADSWCNVPVWSTDILPTSLALAGIDPLPGTKPLDGKDIMPALKGNVDQIHDALYWCSGSEGKWAVRQGDWKYLFDKGETGLYNLDDDISEENNLKDAHPEKFQALEKLYNDWFEQMGEPAKGTKHYEKKASNKKAKKSAKDAAEPKPAAKPKKDGDLGYGFKKDGTPRKLPPVTGTPEEKKAKREKMRAEQNAKQQESAE
;
A
#
# COMPACT_ATOMS: atom_id res chain seq x y z
N MET A 1 3.81 -85.72 14.52
CA MET A 1 3.61 -84.47 13.74
C MET A 1 3.01 -83.42 14.66
N ARG A 2 3.78 -82.40 15.06
CA ARG A 2 3.29 -81.24 15.84
C ARG A 2 3.09 -80.08 14.87
N LYS A 3 1.87 -79.56 14.75
CA LYS A 3 1.54 -78.39 13.93
C LYS A 3 1.78 -77.14 14.78
N ILE A 4 2.64 -76.25 14.30
CA ILE A 4 2.88 -74.93 14.87
C ILE A 4 1.99 -73.96 14.09
N CYS A 5 1.05 -73.31 14.77
CA CYS A 5 0.26 -72.22 14.22
C CYS A 5 1.02 -70.91 14.45
N ILE A 6 1.46 -70.27 13.37
CA ILE A 6 2.03 -68.92 13.40
C ILE A 6 0.88 -67.95 13.14
N GLY A 7 0.48 -67.20 14.18
CA GLY A 7 -0.49 -66.11 14.05
C GLY A 7 0.18 -64.86 13.50
N LEU A 8 -0.31 -64.37 12.35
CA LEU A 8 0.15 -63.14 11.72
C LEU A 8 -0.57 -61.95 12.40
N PHE A 9 0.17 -61.12 13.14
CA PHE A 9 -0.36 -59.93 13.80
C PHE A 9 -0.20 -58.73 12.83
N CYS A 10 -1.27 -58.38 12.12
CA CYS A 10 -1.31 -57.16 11.30
C CYS A 10 -1.51 -55.94 12.20
N VAL A 11 -0.43 -55.20 12.47
CA VAL A 11 -0.50 -53.88 13.09
C VAL A 11 -0.98 -52.89 12.02
N MET A 12 -2.26 -52.49 12.08
CA MET A 12 -2.75 -51.35 11.30
C MET A 12 -2.16 -50.07 11.89
N PHE A 13 -1.17 -49.49 11.21
CA PHE A 13 -0.77 -48.11 11.44
C PHE A 13 -1.85 -47.20 10.83
N SER A 14 -2.82 -46.79 11.66
CA SER A 14 -3.69 -45.66 11.36
C SER A 14 -2.82 -44.42 11.30
N GLY A 15 -2.37 -44.03 10.11
CA GLY A 15 -1.75 -42.73 9.89
C GLY A 15 -2.76 -41.65 10.26
N LEU A 16 -2.60 -41.04 11.44
CA LEU A 16 -3.26 -39.79 11.77
C LEU A 16 -2.78 -38.78 10.72
N ALA A 17 -3.65 -38.50 9.74
CA ALA A 17 -3.48 -37.35 8.88
C ALA A 17 -3.50 -36.13 9.80
N VAL A 18 -2.33 -35.57 10.07
CA VAL A 18 -2.23 -34.27 10.75
C VAL A 18 -2.99 -33.31 9.87
N ALA A 19 -4.18 -32.88 10.32
CA ALA A 19 -4.95 -31.86 9.64
C ALA A 19 -4.02 -30.66 9.45
N LYS A 20 -3.85 -30.22 8.20
CA LYS A 20 -2.93 -29.14 7.87
C LYS A 20 -3.47 -27.86 8.52
N THR A 21 -2.83 -27.41 9.60
CA THR A 21 -3.21 -26.19 10.30
C THR A 21 -3.11 -25.02 9.32
N PRO A 22 -4.19 -24.23 9.13
CA PRO A 22 -4.13 -23.06 8.28
C PRO A 22 -3.10 -22.05 8.83
N PRO A 23 -2.46 -21.24 7.98
CA PRO A 23 -1.40 -20.33 8.42
C PRO A 23 -1.97 -19.17 9.22
N ASN A 24 -1.17 -18.62 10.14
CA ASN A 24 -1.50 -17.31 10.70
C ASN A 24 -1.36 -16.24 9.62
N ILE A 25 -2.17 -15.19 9.73
CA ILE A 25 -2.16 -14.06 8.81
C ILE A 25 -1.82 -12.80 9.61
N VAL A 26 -0.79 -12.09 9.21
CA VAL A 26 -0.43 -10.79 9.79
C VAL A 26 -0.40 -9.76 8.69
N VAL A 27 -1.17 -8.68 8.85
CA VAL A 27 -1.14 -7.52 7.95
C VAL A 27 -0.61 -6.35 8.77
N ILE A 28 0.59 -5.88 8.44
CA ILE A 28 1.20 -4.68 9.00
C ILE A 28 0.99 -3.55 7.99
N LEU A 29 0.21 -2.56 8.38
CA LEU A 29 -0.16 -1.41 7.54
C LEU A 29 0.40 -0.13 8.16
N SER A 30 1.37 0.50 7.48
CA SER A 30 1.84 1.85 7.82
C SER A 30 0.91 2.91 7.21
N ASP A 31 1.03 4.15 7.70
CA ASP A 31 0.19 5.28 7.31
C ASP A 31 1.10 6.41 6.81
N ASP A 32 0.92 6.82 5.55
CA ASP A 32 1.70 7.88 4.88
C ASP A 32 3.22 7.62 4.73
N GLN A 33 3.65 6.36 4.74
CA GLN A 33 5.06 6.04 4.52
C GLN A 33 5.46 6.25 3.06
N GLY A 34 6.60 6.92 2.84
CA GLY A 34 7.12 7.14 1.50
C GLY A 34 7.61 5.87 0.82
N TYR A 35 7.49 5.80 -0.50
CA TYR A 35 7.99 4.68 -1.31
C TYR A 35 9.52 4.46 -1.17
N ALA A 36 10.28 5.54 -0.95
CA ALA A 36 11.72 5.52 -0.71
C ALA A 36 12.10 5.50 0.78
N ASP A 37 11.12 5.50 1.70
CA ASP A 37 11.35 5.48 3.15
C ASP A 37 11.45 4.03 3.68
N VAL A 38 12.22 3.18 2.98
CA VAL A 38 12.58 1.80 3.33
C VAL A 38 14.01 1.48 2.89
N SER A 39 14.93 1.14 3.80
CA SER A 39 16.38 1.12 3.50
C SER A 39 16.84 0.05 2.49
N TYR A 40 16.06 -1.00 2.24
CA TYR A 40 16.34 -1.95 1.15
C TYR A 40 16.17 -1.36 -0.27
N SER A 41 15.51 -0.20 -0.40
CA SER A 41 15.27 0.43 -1.70
C SER A 41 16.51 1.18 -2.21
N PRO A 42 16.89 1.03 -3.50
CA PRO A 42 18.01 1.77 -4.10
C PRO A 42 17.72 3.27 -4.24
N PHE A 43 16.47 3.68 -4.03
CA PHE A 43 16.04 5.07 -4.10
C PHE A 43 16.05 5.76 -2.73
N SER A 44 16.37 5.01 -1.67
CA SER A 44 16.35 5.53 -0.31
C SER A 44 17.42 6.58 -0.08
N PRO A 45 17.05 7.73 0.48
CA PRO A 45 18.00 8.66 1.07
C PRO A 45 18.87 7.99 2.14
N LYS A 46 20.07 8.54 2.39
CA LYS A 46 21.07 7.92 3.27
C LYS A 46 20.64 7.87 4.73
N GLU A 47 19.77 8.79 5.14
CA GLU A 47 19.22 8.90 6.48
C GLU A 47 18.19 7.80 6.79
N VAL A 48 17.61 7.16 5.77
CA VAL A 48 16.59 6.12 5.93
C VAL A 48 17.27 4.83 6.41
N SER A 49 16.81 4.32 7.56
CA SER A 49 17.30 3.08 8.16
C SER A 49 16.14 2.27 8.74
N THR A 50 15.84 1.13 8.12
CA THR A 50 14.77 0.21 8.53
C THR A 50 15.27 -1.24 8.56
N PRO A 51 16.23 -1.58 9.44
CA PRO A 51 16.90 -2.89 9.41
C PRO A 51 15.98 -4.08 9.71
N ASN A 52 14.85 -3.91 10.39
CA ASN A 52 13.90 -5.00 10.64
C ASN A 52 12.93 -5.19 9.47
N ILE A 53 12.50 -4.11 8.83
CA ILE A 53 11.76 -4.17 7.57
C ILE A 53 12.65 -4.79 6.47
N ASP A 54 13.93 -4.47 6.43
CA ASP A 54 14.90 -5.07 5.50
C ASP A 54 15.04 -6.59 5.74
N LYS A 55 15.08 -7.04 7.00
CA LYS A 55 15.06 -8.48 7.32
C LYS A 55 13.74 -9.13 6.89
N LEU A 56 12.62 -8.44 7.04
CA LEU A 56 11.32 -8.93 6.57
C LEU A 56 11.32 -9.07 5.04
N ALA A 57 11.81 -8.07 4.32
CA ALA A 57 12.01 -8.09 2.86
C ALA A 57 12.90 -9.27 2.44
N ALA A 58 14.07 -9.43 3.07
CA ALA A 58 15.00 -10.53 2.80
C ALA A 58 14.43 -11.92 3.14
N SER A 59 13.47 -12.01 4.06
CA SER A 59 12.81 -13.27 4.40
C SER A 59 11.70 -13.69 3.43
N GLY A 60 11.35 -12.82 2.46
CA GLY A 60 10.18 -13.01 1.61
C GLY A 60 10.34 -12.45 0.20
N VAL A 61 9.25 -11.87 -0.29
CA VAL A 61 9.13 -11.31 -1.64
C VAL A 61 8.83 -9.81 -1.54
N VAL A 62 9.67 -8.97 -2.13
CA VAL A 62 9.39 -7.55 -2.33
C VAL A 62 8.59 -7.37 -3.62
N CYS A 63 7.40 -6.79 -3.52
CA CYS A 63 6.55 -6.51 -4.68
C CYS A 63 6.88 -5.11 -5.22
N THR A 64 7.66 -5.03 -6.30
CA THR A 64 8.05 -3.74 -6.88
C THR A 64 6.84 -2.99 -7.38
N ASP A 65 5.84 -3.71 -7.90
CA ASP A 65 4.59 -3.21 -8.45
C ASP A 65 3.43 -3.46 -7.46
N GLY A 66 3.68 -3.21 -6.18
CA GLY A 66 2.68 -3.26 -5.11
C GLY A 66 1.90 -1.95 -4.98
N TYR A 67 0.57 -2.05 -5.00
CA TYR A 67 -0.32 -0.89 -4.95
C TYR A 67 -1.21 -0.88 -3.70
N ALA A 68 -1.62 0.31 -3.29
CA ALA A 68 -2.78 0.57 -2.45
C ALA A 68 -4.04 0.77 -3.32
N SER A 69 -5.22 0.34 -2.86
CA SER A 69 -6.48 0.52 -3.62
C SER A 69 -7.07 1.91 -3.55
N GLY A 70 -6.71 2.65 -2.52
CA GLY A 70 -6.95 4.07 -2.40
C GLY A 70 -5.72 4.89 -2.76
N TYR A 71 -5.98 6.17 -3.04
CA TYR A 71 -4.97 7.24 -3.09
C TYR A 71 -4.86 7.98 -1.73
N VAL A 72 -5.68 7.54 -0.75
CA VAL A 72 -5.78 8.01 0.63
C VAL A 72 -6.24 6.86 1.54
N CYS A 73 -5.92 6.99 2.83
CA CYS A 73 -6.00 5.95 3.85
C CYS A 73 -7.30 5.12 3.93
N SER A 74 -8.45 5.74 4.22
CA SER A 74 -9.70 4.98 4.48
C SER A 74 -10.17 4.14 3.27
N PRO A 75 -10.20 4.66 2.03
CA PRO A 75 -10.39 3.86 0.82
C PRO A 75 -9.53 2.60 0.72
N THR A 76 -8.23 2.68 1.02
CA THR A 76 -7.35 1.49 1.00
C THR A 76 -7.72 0.50 2.09
N ARG A 77 -7.96 0.99 3.31
CA ARG A 77 -8.36 0.16 4.45
C ARG A 77 -9.68 -0.56 4.18
N ALA A 78 -10.62 0.11 3.51
CA ALA A 78 -11.87 -0.47 3.03
C ALA A 78 -11.62 -1.62 2.04
N GLY A 79 -10.72 -1.40 1.08
CA GLY A 79 -10.32 -2.43 0.11
C GLY A 79 -9.64 -3.64 0.75
N VAL A 80 -8.72 -3.42 1.71
CA VAL A 80 -8.07 -4.52 2.47
C VAL A 80 -9.11 -5.35 3.23
N MET A 81 -10.06 -4.70 3.91
CA MET A 81 -11.06 -5.40 4.72
C MET A 81 -12.07 -6.18 3.88
N THR A 82 -12.35 -5.75 2.65
CA THR A 82 -13.45 -6.31 1.84
C THR A 82 -13.00 -7.09 0.61
N GLY A 83 -11.71 -7.00 0.23
CA GLY A 83 -11.18 -7.55 -1.03
C GLY A 83 -11.85 -6.98 -2.28
N ARG A 84 -12.48 -5.81 -2.15
CA ARG A 84 -13.33 -5.19 -3.16
C ARG A 84 -12.90 -3.75 -3.40
N TYR A 85 -13.17 -3.26 -4.58
CA TYR A 85 -13.11 -1.82 -4.84
C TYR A 85 -14.05 -1.10 -3.90
N GLN A 86 -13.48 -0.23 -3.08
CA GLN A 86 -14.23 0.60 -2.16
C GLN A 86 -15.27 1.51 -2.86
N GLN A 87 -15.04 1.81 -4.13
CA GLN A 87 -15.95 2.56 -5.00
C GLN A 87 -17.24 1.79 -5.29
N ARG A 88 -17.23 0.45 -5.29
CA ARG A 88 -18.45 -0.36 -5.49
C ARG A 88 -19.51 -0.10 -4.44
N PHE A 89 -19.10 0.35 -3.26
CA PHE A 89 -19.96 0.62 -2.12
C PHE A 89 -19.83 2.08 -1.63
N GLY A 90 -19.47 2.98 -2.54
CA GLY A 90 -19.61 4.42 -2.35
C GLY A 90 -18.48 5.11 -1.58
N ILE A 91 -17.37 4.42 -1.31
CA ILE A 91 -16.23 4.99 -0.59
C ILE A 91 -15.16 5.43 -1.60
N TYR A 92 -15.09 6.72 -1.89
CA TYR A 92 -14.11 7.32 -2.80
C TYR A 92 -13.06 8.15 -2.05
N THR A 93 -13.44 8.75 -0.92
CA THR A 93 -12.61 9.69 -0.16
C THR A 93 -12.40 9.22 1.27
N ALA A 94 -11.36 9.73 1.93
CA ALA A 94 -11.10 9.47 3.34
C ALA A 94 -12.31 9.80 4.24
N GLY A 95 -12.97 10.93 3.97
CA GLY A 95 -14.13 11.37 4.75
C GLY A 95 -15.34 10.44 4.64
N GLN A 96 -15.57 9.82 3.48
CA GLN A 96 -16.66 8.84 3.32
C GLN A 96 -16.40 7.59 4.15
N GLY A 97 -15.23 6.96 3.98
CA GLY A 97 -14.93 5.71 4.69
C GLY A 97 -14.75 5.92 6.20
N GLY A 98 -14.13 7.03 6.61
CA GLY A 98 -13.98 7.40 8.02
C GLY A 98 -15.31 7.62 8.73
N THR A 99 -16.39 7.88 7.99
CA THR A 99 -17.72 8.02 8.60
C THR A 99 -18.50 6.71 8.73
N GLY A 100 -18.01 5.64 8.12
CA GLY A 100 -18.65 4.32 8.16
C GLY A 100 -18.73 3.70 6.78
N MET A 101 -18.26 2.45 6.67
CA MET A 101 -18.52 1.61 5.50
C MET A 101 -19.90 0.97 5.57
N PRO A 102 -20.59 0.73 4.45
CA PRO A 102 -21.89 0.04 4.46
C PRO A 102 -21.88 -1.24 5.30
N LEU A 103 -22.90 -1.39 6.15
CA LEU A 103 -22.99 -2.50 7.11
C LEU A 103 -23.18 -3.86 6.44
N ASP A 104 -23.64 -3.87 5.19
CA ASP A 104 -23.88 -5.06 4.36
C ASP A 104 -22.66 -5.50 3.54
N GLU A 105 -21.49 -4.87 3.70
CA GLU A 105 -20.22 -5.43 3.25
C GLU A 105 -19.74 -6.49 4.26
N THR A 106 -19.16 -7.58 3.74
CA THR A 106 -18.57 -8.65 4.57
C THR A 106 -17.08 -8.46 4.68
N TRP A 107 -16.57 -8.54 5.91
CA TRP A 107 -15.20 -8.14 6.22
C TRP A 107 -14.33 -9.37 6.39
N MET A 108 -13.03 -9.23 6.11
CA MET A 108 -12.03 -10.27 6.22
C MET A 108 -12.12 -11.14 7.49
N PRO A 109 -12.21 -10.60 8.72
CA PRO A 109 -12.33 -11.45 9.91
C PRO A 109 -13.63 -12.26 9.94
N MET A 110 -14.73 -11.76 9.35
CA MET A 110 -15.98 -12.50 9.25
C MET A 110 -15.82 -13.72 8.34
N HIS A 111 -15.08 -13.58 7.24
CA HIS A 111 -14.78 -14.70 6.35
C HIS A 111 -13.87 -15.75 7.00
N LEU A 112 -12.92 -15.34 7.81
CA LEU A 112 -11.94 -16.24 8.43
C LEU A 112 -12.50 -16.97 9.66
N LYS A 113 -13.50 -16.41 10.34
CA LYS A 113 -14.07 -16.96 11.59
C LYS A 113 -14.55 -18.42 11.47
N PRO A 114 -15.28 -18.85 10.42
CA PRO A 114 -15.67 -20.25 10.26
C PRO A 114 -14.49 -21.23 10.12
N ALA A 115 -13.31 -20.75 9.71
CA ALA A 115 -12.08 -21.55 9.64
C ALA A 115 -11.33 -21.62 10.98
N GLY A 116 -11.92 -21.09 12.06
CA GLY A 116 -11.36 -21.14 13.41
C GLY A 116 -10.36 -20.04 13.75
N TYR A 117 -10.27 -18.98 12.92
CA TYR A 117 -9.37 -17.86 13.18
C TYR A 117 -9.85 -16.99 14.35
N THR A 118 -8.95 -16.71 15.29
CA THR A 118 -9.08 -15.56 16.20
C THR A 118 -8.58 -14.31 15.51
N SER A 119 -9.36 -13.22 15.49
CA SER A 119 -8.99 -11.98 14.80
C SER A 119 -8.72 -10.81 15.76
N GLY A 120 -7.59 -10.14 15.60
CA GLY A 120 -7.20 -8.94 16.35
C GLY A 120 -6.91 -7.74 15.44
N ALA A 121 -7.40 -6.56 15.80
CA ALA A 121 -7.08 -5.29 15.15
C ALA A 121 -6.33 -4.37 16.12
N PHE A 122 -5.25 -3.73 15.66
CA PHE A 122 -4.36 -2.91 16.49
C PHE A 122 -4.08 -1.57 15.79
N GLY A 123 -4.37 -0.46 16.47
CA GLY A 123 -4.11 0.90 16.02
C GLY A 123 -5.26 1.58 15.28
N LYS A 124 -4.95 2.20 14.13
CA LYS A 124 -5.85 3.06 13.37
C LYS A 124 -6.96 2.27 12.68
N TRP A 125 -8.20 2.57 13.03
CA TRP A 125 -9.36 1.98 12.37
C TRP A 125 -9.74 2.71 11.07
N HIS A 126 -10.28 3.92 11.20
CA HIS A 126 -10.69 4.80 10.09
C HIS A 126 -11.72 4.20 9.11
N LEU A 127 -12.63 3.34 9.60
CA LEU A 127 -13.70 2.71 8.81
C LEU A 127 -15.10 2.96 9.39
N GLY A 128 -15.22 4.03 10.19
CA GLY A 128 -16.41 4.44 10.91
C GLY A 128 -16.14 4.71 12.38
N ILE A 129 -16.96 5.58 12.97
CA ILE A 129 -16.75 6.12 14.33
C ILE A 129 -17.83 5.72 15.34
N THR A 130 -18.90 5.06 14.89
CA THR A 130 -19.99 4.58 15.76
C THR A 130 -19.77 3.12 16.14
N MET A 131 -20.49 2.66 17.16
CA MET A 131 -20.39 1.26 17.59
C MET A 131 -20.77 0.26 16.50
N ASP A 132 -21.68 0.59 15.59
CA ASP A 132 -22.01 -0.28 14.45
C ASP A 132 -20.78 -0.57 13.57
N TYR A 133 -19.84 0.38 13.51
CA TYR A 133 -18.59 0.25 12.76
C TYR A 133 -17.41 -0.19 13.63
N HIS A 134 -17.61 -0.39 14.94
CA HIS A 134 -16.55 -0.81 15.85
C HIS A 134 -15.93 -2.14 15.41
N PRO A 135 -14.59 -2.32 15.45
CA PRO A 135 -13.94 -3.55 14.99
C PRO A 135 -14.58 -4.83 15.55
N ASN A 136 -14.90 -4.84 16.86
CA ASN A 136 -15.58 -5.99 17.47
C ASN A 136 -16.97 -6.31 16.88
N ASN A 137 -17.69 -5.29 16.41
CA ASN A 137 -18.98 -5.46 15.73
C ASN A 137 -18.80 -5.75 14.23
N ARG A 138 -17.57 -5.68 13.72
CA ARG A 138 -17.19 -6.03 12.33
C ARG A 138 -16.39 -7.32 12.22
N GLY A 139 -16.47 -8.18 13.23
CA GLY A 139 -15.95 -9.55 13.20
C GLY A 139 -14.60 -9.75 13.89
N PHE A 140 -13.93 -8.70 14.34
CA PHE A 140 -12.71 -8.85 15.15
C PHE A 140 -13.05 -9.31 16.57
N ASP A 141 -12.31 -10.27 17.10
CA ASP A 141 -12.48 -10.73 18.48
C ASP A 141 -11.78 -9.78 19.46
N TYR A 142 -10.68 -9.15 19.02
CA TYR A 142 -9.91 -8.18 19.80
C TYR A 142 -9.71 -6.86 19.05
N PHE A 143 -9.79 -5.76 19.80
CA PHE A 143 -9.39 -4.44 19.31
C PHE A 143 -8.54 -3.71 20.35
N TYR A 144 -7.46 -3.09 19.92
CA TYR A 144 -6.82 -2.02 20.66
C TYR A 144 -6.51 -0.88 19.69
N GLY A 145 -6.86 0.36 20.04
CA GLY A 145 -6.52 1.52 19.21
C GLY A 145 -7.63 2.53 19.14
N PHE A 146 -7.73 3.27 18.04
CA PHE A 146 -8.60 4.44 17.96
C PHE A 146 -9.46 4.44 16.69
N MET A 147 -10.67 5.02 16.82
CA MET A 147 -11.68 5.10 15.75
C MET A 147 -11.87 6.54 15.22
N GLY A 148 -10.82 7.35 15.23
CA GLY A 148 -10.84 8.77 14.82
C GLY A 148 -10.97 9.00 13.30
N ARG A 149 -10.99 10.29 12.91
CA ARG A 149 -11.09 10.74 11.50
C ARG A 149 -9.77 10.66 10.72
N GLY A 150 -8.96 9.66 11.03
CA GLY A 150 -7.75 9.31 10.29
C GLY A 150 -6.43 9.64 10.98
N ALA A 151 -6.33 10.74 11.72
CA ALA A 151 -5.12 11.07 12.48
C ALA A 151 -5.33 10.81 13.98
N HIS A 152 -4.23 10.69 14.71
CA HIS A 152 -4.21 10.61 16.17
C HIS A 152 -2.86 11.11 16.68
N ASP A 153 -2.87 11.81 17.81
CA ASP A 153 -1.67 12.22 18.55
C ASP A 153 -0.91 10.97 19.06
N TYR A 154 0.41 11.05 19.15
CA TYR A 154 1.22 9.91 19.55
C TYR A 154 1.41 9.80 21.06
N TRP A 155 1.05 10.82 21.82
CA TRP A 155 1.23 10.92 23.27
C TRP A 155 -0.08 11.24 24.01
N GLU A 156 -0.89 12.13 23.45
CA GLU A 156 -2.17 12.55 24.03
C GLU A 156 -3.29 11.60 23.61
N HIS A 157 -3.64 10.69 24.52
CA HIS A 157 -4.65 9.63 24.30
C HIS A 157 -6.07 10.02 24.72
N SER A 158 -6.28 11.30 25.01
CA SER A 158 -7.56 11.85 25.43
C SER A 158 -8.36 12.41 24.25
N PRO A 159 -9.70 12.32 24.25
CA PRO A 159 -10.52 12.91 23.20
C PRO A 159 -10.34 14.42 23.11
N ASP A 160 -10.10 14.94 21.90
CA ASP A 160 -10.21 16.36 21.58
C ASP A 160 -11.64 16.69 21.10
N ALA A 161 -11.99 17.98 21.05
CA ALA A 161 -13.34 18.42 20.72
C ALA A 161 -13.82 17.98 19.31
N ASP A 162 -12.90 17.80 18.36
CA ASP A 162 -13.20 17.53 16.95
C ASP A 162 -12.94 16.06 16.54
N MET A 163 -12.45 15.24 17.47
CA MET A 163 -11.87 13.91 17.27
C MET A 163 -10.86 13.86 16.12
N LYS A 164 -10.11 14.95 15.93
CA LYS A 164 -9.20 15.11 14.79
C LYS A 164 -7.83 14.51 15.09
N PHE A 165 -7.30 14.78 16.27
CA PHE A 165 -6.04 14.24 16.76
C PHE A 165 -6.19 13.58 18.14
N GLY A 166 -7.21 13.91 18.92
CA GLY A 166 -7.57 13.23 20.16
C GLY A 166 -8.81 12.37 19.98
N GLY A 167 -8.64 11.05 19.89
CA GLY A 167 -9.74 10.08 19.97
C GLY A 167 -9.61 9.26 21.25
N PRO A 168 -10.71 8.69 21.78
CA PRO A 168 -10.56 7.70 22.84
C PRO A 168 -9.79 6.48 22.32
N ILE A 169 -8.86 5.99 23.14
CA ILE A 169 -8.26 4.68 22.92
C ILE A 169 -9.19 3.61 23.47
N PHE A 170 -9.46 2.63 22.64
CA PHE A 170 -10.30 1.50 22.96
C PHE A 170 -9.43 0.29 23.27
N ARG A 171 -9.84 -0.49 24.28
CA ARG A 171 -9.52 -1.90 24.40
C ARG A 171 -10.83 -2.67 24.33
N ASN A 172 -11.03 -3.40 23.25
CA ASN A 172 -12.34 -3.88 22.82
C ASN A 172 -13.34 -2.71 22.80
N GLN A 173 -14.51 -2.85 23.41
CA GLN A 173 -15.52 -1.79 23.44
C GLN A 173 -15.36 -0.82 24.62
N GLU A 174 -14.31 -0.99 25.44
CA GLU A 174 -14.04 -0.14 26.61
C GLU A 174 -13.09 1.01 26.25
N ILE A 175 -13.42 2.23 26.68
CA ILE A 175 -12.56 3.40 26.52
C ILE A 175 -11.56 3.46 27.68
N LEU A 176 -10.28 3.47 27.36
CA LEU A 176 -9.19 3.65 28.31
C LEU A 176 -9.08 5.13 28.71
N GLN A 177 -9.05 5.40 30.01
CA GLN A 177 -9.05 6.78 30.53
C GLN A 177 -7.66 7.37 30.72
N ASN A 178 -6.65 6.53 30.97
CA ASN A 178 -5.29 6.96 31.31
C ASN A 178 -4.26 6.06 30.60
N GLU A 179 -4.45 5.84 29.30
CA GLU A 179 -3.41 5.16 28.52
C GLU A 179 -2.19 6.09 28.44
N GLU A 180 -1.00 5.54 28.68
CA GLU A 180 0.26 6.28 28.67
C GLU A 180 1.29 5.58 27.77
N GLY A 181 2.12 6.36 27.09
CA GLY A 181 3.21 5.87 26.25
C GLY A 181 3.07 6.27 24.78
N TYR A 182 4.11 6.00 23.99
CA TYR A 182 4.14 6.33 22.58
C TYR A 182 3.23 5.39 21.78
N MET A 183 2.28 5.94 21.03
CA MET A 183 1.24 5.17 20.31
C MET A 183 1.81 4.03 19.45
N THR A 184 2.90 4.27 18.72
CA THR A 184 3.58 3.24 17.90
C THR A 184 4.06 2.06 18.75
N SER A 185 4.64 2.33 19.91
CA SER A 185 5.11 1.29 20.84
C SER A 185 3.94 0.55 21.49
N LEU A 186 2.85 1.25 21.82
CA LEU A 186 1.63 0.67 22.39
C LEU A 186 0.93 -0.29 21.43
N ILE A 187 0.77 0.12 20.16
CA ILE A 187 0.22 -0.74 19.10
C ILE A 187 1.04 -2.01 18.94
N THR A 188 2.38 -1.88 18.90
CA THR A 188 3.29 -3.03 18.83
C THR A 188 3.11 -3.97 20.01
N LYS A 189 3.07 -3.42 21.23
CA LYS A 189 2.93 -4.20 22.46
C LYS A 189 1.65 -5.04 22.43
N GLU A 190 0.52 -4.46 22.06
CA GLU A 190 -0.79 -5.14 22.02
C GLU A 190 -0.83 -6.23 20.92
N ALA A 191 -0.22 -5.98 19.76
CA ALA A 191 -0.09 -6.98 18.71
C ALA A 191 0.81 -8.16 19.14
N VAL A 192 1.94 -7.88 19.78
CA VAL A 192 2.85 -8.90 20.33
C VAL A 192 2.16 -9.74 21.40
N ASP A 193 1.43 -9.10 22.32
CA ASP A 193 0.70 -9.80 23.37
C ASP A 193 -0.41 -10.67 22.79
N PHE A 194 -1.11 -10.22 21.74
CA PHE A 194 -2.07 -11.05 21.00
C PHE A 194 -1.43 -12.29 20.38
N ILE A 195 -0.31 -12.13 19.66
CA ILE A 195 0.42 -13.25 19.04
C ILE A 195 0.83 -14.28 20.10
N LYS A 196 1.34 -13.84 21.25
CA LYS A 196 1.75 -14.73 22.34
C LYS A 196 0.58 -15.54 22.90
N ARG A 197 -0.61 -14.93 23.03
CA ARG A 197 -1.81 -15.61 23.53
C ARG A 197 -2.40 -16.58 22.51
N GLU A 198 -2.42 -16.20 21.24
CA GLU A 198 -3.10 -16.96 20.18
C GLU A 198 -2.21 -18.01 19.48
N LYS A 199 -0.94 -18.18 19.90
CA LYS A 199 0.02 -19.09 19.25
C LYS A 199 -0.44 -20.53 19.00
N ASP A 200 -1.43 -21.00 19.77
CA ASP A 200 -1.97 -22.36 19.69
C ASP A 200 -3.19 -22.48 18.75
N ASN A 201 -3.69 -21.36 18.22
CA ASN A 201 -4.80 -21.27 17.27
C ASN A 201 -4.36 -20.52 16.00
N PRO A 202 -5.00 -20.75 14.83
CA PRO A 202 -4.81 -19.85 13.71
C PRO A 202 -5.33 -18.45 14.07
N PHE A 203 -4.57 -17.41 13.75
CA PHE A 203 -4.97 -16.03 14.03
C PHE A 203 -4.80 -15.11 12.83
N PHE A 204 -5.59 -14.04 12.83
CA PHE A 204 -5.47 -12.90 11.94
C PHE A 204 -5.16 -11.64 12.76
N ALA A 205 -3.97 -11.07 12.57
CA ALA A 205 -3.58 -9.81 13.18
C ALA A 205 -3.53 -8.68 12.13
N TYR A 206 -4.42 -7.70 12.26
CA TYR A 206 -4.38 -6.46 11.49
C TYR A 206 -3.72 -5.37 12.33
N VAL A 207 -2.43 -5.14 12.09
CA VAL A 207 -1.60 -4.16 12.80
C VAL A 207 -1.51 -2.90 11.95
N ALA A 208 -2.43 -1.97 12.19
CA ALA A 208 -2.57 -0.73 11.45
C ALA A 208 -1.95 0.44 12.24
N TYR A 209 -0.67 0.68 12.04
CA TYR A 209 -0.01 1.84 12.64
C TYR A 209 -0.63 3.15 12.12
N ASN A 210 -0.62 4.17 12.98
CA ASN A 210 -0.72 5.57 12.55
C ASN A 210 0.64 6.13 12.16
N ALA A 211 1.74 5.50 12.59
CA ALA A 211 3.08 5.82 12.10
C ALA A 211 3.15 5.58 10.57
N VAL A 212 3.60 6.54 9.78
CA VAL A 212 4.31 7.79 10.12
C VAL A 212 3.48 9.07 9.83
N HIS A 213 2.15 8.97 9.90
CA HIS A 213 1.21 10.04 9.61
C HIS A 213 1.34 11.21 10.61
N ALA A 214 0.98 12.41 10.14
CA ALA A 214 0.89 13.61 10.97
C ALA A 214 -0.07 13.44 12.18
N PRO A 215 0.16 14.11 13.32
CA PRO A 215 1.22 15.11 13.56
C PRO A 215 2.62 14.46 13.65
N PRO A 216 3.68 15.15 13.21
CA PRO A 216 5.04 14.64 13.33
C PRO A 216 5.45 14.66 14.81
N GLN A 217 5.42 13.49 15.46
CA GLN A 217 5.75 13.32 16.87
C GLN A 217 6.51 12.01 17.10
N ALA A 218 7.63 12.08 17.79
CA ALA A 218 8.46 10.95 18.19
C ALA A 218 9.18 11.25 19.51
N PRO A 219 9.79 10.25 20.18
CA PRO A 219 10.63 10.49 21.34
C PRO A 219 11.79 11.45 21.03
N GLU A 220 11.98 12.42 21.91
CA GLU A 220 12.95 13.51 21.74
C GLU A 220 14.38 13.00 21.62
N GLU A 221 14.76 11.96 22.36
CA GLU A 221 16.07 11.33 22.23
C GLU A 221 16.32 10.71 20.84
N ASP A 222 15.26 10.25 20.16
CA ASP A 222 15.38 9.63 18.86
C ASP A 222 15.40 10.65 17.72
N ILE A 223 14.68 11.77 17.87
CA ILE A 223 14.73 12.90 16.93
C ILE A 223 16.17 13.42 16.82
N LYS A 224 16.85 13.57 17.96
CA LYS A 224 18.25 14.07 18.05
C LYS A 224 19.29 13.20 17.34
N ARG A 225 18.93 12.01 16.87
CA ARG A 225 19.82 11.12 16.11
C ARG A 225 19.93 11.53 14.65
N TYR A 226 19.05 12.41 14.17
CA TYR A 226 18.97 12.85 12.79
C TYR A 226 19.30 14.35 12.68
N ASP A 227 19.93 14.69 11.56
CA ASP A 227 20.26 16.07 11.16
C ASP A 227 20.14 16.16 9.64
N THR A 228 18.91 16.02 9.16
CA THR A 228 18.59 16.05 7.72
C THR A 228 18.50 17.48 7.18
N GLY A 229 18.63 18.48 8.06
CA GLY A 229 18.38 19.88 7.75
C GLY A 229 16.90 20.27 7.75
N SER A 230 16.00 19.35 8.14
CA SER A 230 14.57 19.60 8.33
C SER A 230 14.06 18.88 9.58
N GLU A 231 13.57 19.65 10.56
CA GLU A 231 13.00 19.13 11.80
C GLU A 231 11.84 18.16 11.52
N THR A 232 11.00 18.45 10.53
CA THR A 232 9.88 17.56 10.16
C THR A 232 10.38 16.22 9.64
N ARG A 233 11.44 16.22 8.82
CA ARG A 233 12.06 15.00 8.31
C ARG A 233 12.81 14.24 9.40
N ASP A 234 13.48 14.93 10.33
CA ASP A 234 14.14 14.31 11.48
C ASP A 234 13.13 13.59 12.37
N ILE A 235 11.97 14.22 12.64
CA ILE A 235 10.87 13.59 13.35
C ILE A 235 10.33 12.39 12.58
N LEU A 236 10.12 12.50 11.26
CA LEU A 236 9.70 11.38 10.42
C LEU A 236 10.68 10.20 10.52
N MET A 237 11.99 10.43 10.51
CA MET A 237 12.99 9.37 10.66
C MET A 237 12.94 8.71 12.04
N ALA A 238 12.68 9.48 13.10
CA ALA A 238 12.43 8.93 14.43
C ALA A 238 11.14 8.10 14.49
N MET A 239 10.04 8.57 13.88
CA MET A 239 8.80 7.79 13.77
C MET A 239 9.02 6.48 12.99
N LEU A 240 9.75 6.55 11.87
CA LEU A 240 10.10 5.40 11.04
C LEU A 240 10.97 4.40 11.80
N HIS A 241 11.89 4.89 12.64
CA HIS A 241 12.68 4.03 13.52
C HIS A 241 11.79 3.21 14.47
N HIS A 242 10.80 3.83 15.10
CA HIS A 242 9.86 3.12 15.99
C HIS A 242 8.93 2.16 15.25
N LEU A 243 8.50 2.52 14.04
CA LEU A 243 7.78 1.59 13.16
C LEU A 243 8.63 0.36 12.84
N ASP A 244 9.90 0.55 12.49
CA ASP A 244 10.83 -0.55 12.20
C ASP A 244 11.08 -1.44 13.43
N LEU A 245 11.28 -0.86 14.61
CA LEU A 245 11.37 -1.61 15.86
C LEU A 245 10.11 -2.47 16.10
N GLY A 246 8.93 -1.89 15.87
CA GLY A 246 7.66 -2.59 16.00
C GLY A 246 7.54 -3.80 15.07
N VAL A 247 7.94 -3.66 13.81
CA VAL A 247 8.02 -4.78 12.86
C VAL A 247 8.97 -5.87 13.37
N GLY A 248 10.13 -5.48 13.89
CA GLY A 248 11.10 -6.39 14.49
C GLY A 248 10.53 -7.18 15.67
N GLU A 249 9.85 -6.50 16.58
CA GLU A 249 9.22 -7.12 17.76
C GLU A 249 8.09 -8.08 17.40
N ILE A 250 7.24 -7.73 16.42
CA ILE A 250 6.18 -8.62 15.91
C ILE A 250 6.79 -9.88 15.30
N VAL A 251 7.81 -9.73 14.44
CA VAL A 251 8.50 -10.88 13.82
C VAL A 251 9.18 -11.73 14.89
N GLN A 252 9.80 -11.12 15.91
CA GLN A 252 10.42 -11.86 16.99
C GLN A 252 9.38 -12.60 17.83
N ALA A 253 8.23 -12.00 18.12
CA ALA A 253 7.14 -12.65 18.84
C ALA A 253 6.63 -13.89 18.09
N LEU A 254 6.51 -13.83 16.76
CA LEU A 254 6.15 -14.99 15.92
C LEU A 254 7.21 -16.11 16.01
N LYS A 255 8.51 -15.75 16.06
CA LYS A 255 9.61 -16.71 16.20
C LYS A 255 9.61 -17.36 17.57
N ASP A 256 9.48 -16.56 18.63
CA ASP A 256 9.46 -17.01 20.02
C ASP A 256 8.23 -17.90 20.30
N ALA A 257 7.10 -17.60 19.67
CA ALA A 257 5.90 -18.41 19.72
C ALA A 257 5.99 -19.70 18.88
N GLY A 258 7.03 -19.87 18.06
CA GLY A 258 7.22 -21.04 17.21
C GLY A 258 6.31 -21.11 15.98
N VAL A 259 5.67 -20.00 15.60
CA VAL A 259 4.66 -19.96 14.52
C VAL A 259 5.13 -19.23 13.26
N TYR A 260 6.32 -18.62 13.28
CA TYR A 260 6.86 -17.81 12.18
C TYR A 260 6.88 -18.53 10.81
N GLU A 261 7.29 -19.79 10.78
CA GLU A 261 7.34 -20.59 9.54
C GLU A 261 5.97 -20.87 8.91
N ASN A 262 4.90 -20.85 9.72
CA ASN A 262 3.51 -21.01 9.29
C ASN A 262 2.70 -19.72 9.42
N THR A 263 3.37 -18.57 9.28
CA THR A 263 2.72 -17.25 9.27
C THR A 263 3.03 -16.54 7.95
N ILE A 264 1.99 -16.04 7.28
CA ILE A 264 2.14 -15.09 6.18
C ILE A 264 2.04 -13.67 6.73
N ILE A 265 3.02 -12.84 6.38
CA ILE A 265 3.11 -11.43 6.78
C ILE A 265 3.03 -10.57 5.53
N PHE A 266 2.01 -9.71 5.46
CA PHE A 266 1.90 -8.63 4.50
C PHE A 266 2.36 -7.34 5.17
N TYR A 267 3.34 -6.65 4.62
CA TYR A 267 3.72 -5.31 5.04
C TYR A 267 3.49 -4.35 3.88
N LEU A 268 2.72 -3.29 4.12
CA LEU A 268 2.47 -2.25 3.12
C LEU A 268 2.12 -0.90 3.74
N SER A 269 2.16 0.16 2.94
CA SER A 269 1.57 1.46 3.32
C SER A 269 0.15 1.62 2.77
N ASP A 270 -0.71 2.36 3.45
CA ASP A 270 -2.11 2.56 3.02
C ASP A 270 -2.27 3.55 1.86
N ASN A 271 -1.27 4.37 1.59
CA ASN A 271 -1.15 5.22 0.41
C ASN A 271 0.32 5.64 0.25
N GLY A 272 0.63 6.33 -0.85
CA GLY A 272 1.95 6.93 -1.00
C GLY A 272 2.26 7.98 0.08
N GLY A 273 3.54 8.30 0.25
CA GLY A 273 4.02 9.20 1.30
C GLY A 273 3.38 10.58 1.25
N ALA A 274 3.16 11.18 2.42
CA ALA A 274 2.57 12.51 2.53
C ALA A 274 3.62 13.63 2.62
N SER A 275 3.35 14.73 1.93
CA SER A 275 4.16 15.95 2.05
C SER A 275 4.10 16.58 3.45
N ALA A 276 3.04 16.31 4.22
CA ALA A 276 2.83 16.86 5.56
C ALA A 276 3.87 16.38 6.59
N VAL A 277 4.57 15.28 6.30
CA VAL A 277 5.66 14.74 7.14
C VAL A 277 6.97 14.64 6.36
N GLU A 278 7.05 15.27 5.18
CA GLU A 278 8.21 15.21 4.29
C GLU A 278 8.63 13.77 3.93
N ALA A 279 7.64 12.90 3.71
CA ALA A 279 7.88 11.55 3.20
C ALA A 279 8.49 11.58 1.80
N ASN A 280 9.28 10.56 1.46
CA ASN A 280 9.99 10.49 0.18
C ASN A 280 9.42 9.36 -0.69
N ASN A 281 8.88 9.72 -1.86
CA ASN A 281 8.33 8.76 -2.83
C ASN A 281 9.25 8.47 -4.01
N ALA A 282 10.52 8.88 -3.98
CA ALA A 282 11.43 8.70 -5.11
C ALA A 282 11.47 7.23 -5.59
N PRO A 283 11.52 6.99 -6.92
CA PRO A 283 11.58 7.96 -8.01
C PRO A 283 10.18 8.38 -8.51
N LEU A 284 9.12 8.02 -7.78
CA LEU A 284 7.75 8.13 -8.24
C LEU A 284 7.26 9.57 -8.18
N ARG A 285 6.41 9.96 -9.14
CA ARG A 285 5.79 11.28 -9.14
C ARG A 285 4.58 11.34 -8.21
N GLY A 286 4.52 12.41 -7.44
CA GLY A 286 3.39 12.72 -6.57
C GLY A 286 3.51 12.14 -5.16
N MET A 287 2.42 12.26 -4.42
CA MET A 287 2.32 12.09 -2.97
C MET A 287 0.91 11.57 -2.65
N LYS A 288 0.63 11.27 -1.38
CA LYS A 288 -0.75 11.11 -0.87
C LYS A 288 -1.70 12.14 -1.49
N GLN A 289 -2.93 11.72 -1.78
CA GLN A 289 -3.97 12.50 -2.48
C GLN A 289 -3.79 12.63 -4.01
N HIS A 290 -2.68 12.16 -4.57
CA HIS A 290 -2.49 12.04 -6.01
C HIS A 290 -2.74 10.60 -6.50
N ILE A 291 -3.16 10.46 -7.75
CA ILE A 291 -3.35 9.17 -8.46
C ILE A 291 -2.15 8.80 -9.35
N THR A 292 -1.12 9.66 -9.34
CA THR A 292 0.21 9.38 -9.90
C THR A 292 0.88 8.28 -9.08
N GLU A 293 1.93 7.63 -9.60
CA GLU A 293 2.55 6.46 -8.97
C GLU A 293 2.92 6.71 -7.50
N GLY A 294 3.46 7.90 -7.17
CA GLY A 294 3.86 8.25 -5.81
C GLY A 294 2.70 8.44 -4.82
N GLY A 295 1.43 8.37 -5.26
CA GLY A 295 0.27 8.37 -4.37
C GLY A 295 -0.39 7.01 -4.19
N ILE A 296 -0.14 6.05 -5.08
CA ILE A 296 -0.85 4.75 -5.11
C ILE A 296 0.07 3.53 -5.10
N ARG A 297 1.33 3.65 -5.52
CA ARG A 297 2.34 2.59 -5.44
C ARG A 297 3.08 2.74 -4.11
N VAL A 298 3.18 1.66 -3.36
CA VAL A 298 3.61 1.67 -1.95
C VAL A 298 4.69 0.63 -1.70
N PRO A 299 5.52 0.77 -0.65
CA PRO A 299 6.30 -0.35 -0.16
C PRO A 299 5.35 -1.53 0.08
N PHE A 300 5.70 -2.71 -0.44
CA PHE A 300 4.84 -3.89 -0.33
C PHE A 300 5.72 -5.14 -0.25
N ILE A 301 5.67 -5.83 0.89
CA ILE A 301 6.44 -7.04 1.16
C ILE A 301 5.47 -8.16 1.55
N VAL A 302 5.69 -9.36 1.02
CA VAL A 302 5.03 -10.57 1.48
C VAL A 302 6.08 -11.56 1.97
N SER A 303 6.08 -11.87 3.27
CA SER A 303 6.96 -12.87 3.86
C SER A 303 6.17 -14.08 4.29
N TRP A 304 6.66 -15.26 3.92
CA TRP A 304 6.19 -16.54 4.46
C TRP A 304 7.33 -17.56 4.38
N PRO A 305 8.23 -17.58 5.37
CA PRO A 305 9.49 -18.33 5.32
C PRO A 305 9.32 -19.82 4.97
N GLY A 306 8.27 -20.46 5.47
CA GLY A 306 7.99 -21.87 5.19
C GLY A 306 7.40 -22.18 3.80
N LYS A 307 7.13 -21.17 2.96
CA LYS A 307 6.47 -21.34 1.64
C LYS A 307 6.99 -20.47 0.51
N LEU A 308 7.49 -19.27 0.79
CA LEU A 308 8.03 -18.34 -0.20
C LEU A 308 9.56 -18.43 -0.22
N LYS A 309 10.14 -18.25 -1.40
CA LYS A 309 11.58 -18.17 -1.53
C LYS A 309 12.04 -16.84 -0.92
N ALA A 310 12.96 -16.91 0.04
CA ALA A 310 13.60 -15.74 0.62
C ALA A 310 14.34 -14.91 -0.46
N ASP A 311 14.56 -13.63 -0.16
CA ASP A 311 15.30 -12.67 -0.99
C ASP A 311 14.84 -12.66 -2.45
N SER A 312 13.52 -12.58 -2.63
CA SER A 312 12.87 -12.63 -3.94
C SER A 312 12.13 -11.34 -4.25
N TRP A 313 11.87 -11.10 -5.53
CA TRP A 313 11.23 -9.88 -6.04
C TRP A 313 10.11 -10.25 -7.00
N CYS A 314 9.00 -9.52 -6.94
CA CYS A 314 7.84 -9.70 -7.79
C CYS A 314 7.49 -8.38 -8.49
N ASN A 315 7.53 -8.38 -9.83
CA ASN A 315 7.16 -7.24 -10.67
C ASN A 315 5.77 -7.38 -11.31
N VAL A 316 5.06 -8.46 -11.01
CA VAL A 316 3.64 -8.58 -11.37
C VAL A 316 2.86 -7.56 -10.52
N PRO A 317 1.99 -6.74 -11.14
CA PRO A 317 1.16 -5.81 -10.38
C PRO A 317 0.26 -6.56 -9.39
N VAL A 318 0.42 -6.23 -8.10
CA VAL A 318 -0.37 -6.76 -6.99
C VAL A 318 -0.98 -5.63 -6.20
N TRP A 319 -2.03 -5.92 -5.46
CA TRP A 319 -2.84 -4.91 -4.83
C TRP A 319 -3.24 -5.19 -3.40
N SER A 320 -3.50 -4.14 -2.61
CA SER A 320 -3.96 -4.29 -1.23
C SER A 320 -5.27 -5.06 -1.09
N THR A 321 -6.15 -5.03 -2.10
CA THR A 321 -7.40 -5.83 -2.13
C THR A 321 -7.15 -7.33 -2.32
N ASP A 322 -5.97 -7.72 -2.82
CA ASP A 322 -5.60 -9.12 -3.04
C ASP A 322 -5.33 -9.88 -1.73
N ILE A 323 -5.12 -9.16 -0.63
CA ILE A 323 -4.83 -9.73 0.69
C ILE A 323 -5.96 -10.66 1.15
N LEU A 324 -7.23 -10.24 1.00
CA LEU A 324 -8.37 -11.06 1.40
C LEU A 324 -8.45 -12.39 0.61
N PRO A 325 -8.60 -12.40 -0.73
CA PRO A 325 -8.71 -13.64 -1.49
C PRO A 325 -7.48 -14.54 -1.37
N THR A 326 -6.29 -13.97 -1.26
CA THR A 326 -5.07 -14.73 -0.93
C THR A 326 -5.22 -15.41 0.43
N SER A 327 -5.65 -14.68 1.45
CA SER A 327 -5.85 -15.23 2.80
C SER A 327 -6.90 -16.36 2.83
N LEU A 328 -8.01 -16.21 2.09
CA LEU A 328 -9.03 -17.26 1.98
C LEU A 328 -8.47 -18.53 1.32
N ALA A 329 -7.75 -18.37 0.20
CA ALA A 329 -7.11 -19.48 -0.49
C ALA A 329 -6.12 -20.22 0.40
N LEU A 330 -5.36 -19.50 1.23
CA LEU A 330 -4.38 -20.07 2.17
C LEU A 330 -5.02 -20.75 3.37
N ALA A 331 -6.15 -20.24 3.86
CA ALA A 331 -6.98 -20.88 4.87
C ALA A 331 -7.76 -22.09 4.31
N GLY A 332 -7.79 -22.27 2.99
CA GLY A 332 -8.51 -23.36 2.34
C GLY A 332 -10.02 -23.20 2.38
N ILE A 333 -10.50 -21.95 2.35
CA ILE A 333 -11.93 -21.61 2.41
C ILE A 333 -12.34 -20.74 1.23
N ASP A 334 -13.62 -20.84 0.86
CA ASP A 334 -14.26 -19.94 -0.09
C ASP A 334 -14.81 -18.69 0.62
N PRO A 335 -15.08 -17.59 -0.11
CA PRO A 335 -15.88 -16.49 0.40
C PRO A 335 -17.20 -17.00 1.00
N LEU A 336 -17.71 -16.29 2.02
CA LEU A 336 -18.93 -16.70 2.71
C LEU A 336 -20.10 -16.75 1.72
N PRO A 337 -21.00 -17.74 1.82
CA PRO A 337 -22.17 -17.82 0.95
C PRO A 337 -23.00 -16.53 0.98
N GLY A 338 -23.44 -16.07 -0.20
CA GLY A 338 -24.26 -14.85 -0.32
C GLY A 338 -23.49 -13.53 -0.24
N THR A 339 -22.16 -13.57 -0.11
CA THR A 339 -21.34 -12.35 -0.14
C THR A 339 -21.17 -11.81 -1.55
N LYS A 340 -20.90 -10.51 -1.65
CA LYS A 340 -20.68 -9.81 -2.92
C LYS A 340 -19.35 -10.26 -3.54
N PRO A 341 -19.21 -10.30 -4.88
CA PRO A 341 -18.00 -10.79 -5.54
C PRO A 341 -16.74 -10.04 -5.12
N LEU A 342 -15.62 -10.73 -4.97
CA LEU A 342 -14.32 -10.08 -4.72
C LEU A 342 -13.74 -9.51 -6.02
N ASP A 343 -12.99 -8.40 -5.90
CA ASP A 343 -12.21 -7.84 -7.02
C ASP A 343 -10.74 -8.24 -6.95
N GLY A 344 -10.23 -8.40 -5.72
CA GLY A 344 -8.89 -8.93 -5.50
C GLY A 344 -8.76 -10.38 -5.98
N LYS A 345 -7.53 -10.84 -6.15
CA LYS A 345 -7.19 -12.20 -6.58
C LYS A 345 -6.12 -12.81 -5.67
N ASP A 346 -6.01 -14.14 -5.67
CA ASP A 346 -4.90 -14.82 -5.00
C ASP A 346 -3.58 -14.50 -5.71
N ILE A 347 -2.64 -13.86 -5.01
CA ILE A 347 -1.34 -13.46 -5.56
C ILE A 347 -0.23 -14.48 -5.34
N MET A 348 -0.48 -15.59 -4.64
CA MET A 348 0.53 -16.63 -4.41
C MET A 348 1.16 -17.19 -5.70
N PRO A 349 0.44 -17.35 -6.83
CA PRO A 349 1.06 -17.73 -8.09
C PRO A 349 2.10 -16.71 -8.57
N ALA A 350 1.83 -15.41 -8.45
CA ALA A 350 2.75 -14.34 -8.83
C ALA A 350 3.97 -14.30 -7.91
N LEU A 351 3.75 -14.40 -6.59
CA LEU A 351 4.82 -14.42 -5.59
C LEU A 351 5.76 -15.63 -5.74
N LYS A 352 5.29 -16.72 -6.32
CA LYS A 352 6.09 -17.92 -6.65
C LYS A 352 6.75 -17.86 -8.04
N GLY A 353 6.50 -16.80 -8.81
CA GLY A 353 7.00 -16.65 -10.18
C GLY A 353 6.35 -17.60 -11.19
N ASN A 354 5.14 -18.10 -10.90
CA ASN A 354 4.44 -19.05 -11.76
C ASN A 354 3.60 -18.37 -12.86
N VAL A 355 3.33 -17.08 -12.72
CA VAL A 355 2.55 -16.27 -13.66
C VAL A 355 3.18 -14.89 -13.78
N ASP A 356 2.99 -14.24 -14.92
CA ASP A 356 3.41 -12.87 -15.21
C ASP A 356 2.27 -11.85 -15.13
N GLN A 357 1.03 -12.32 -14.95
CA GLN A 357 -0.15 -11.48 -14.85
C GLN A 357 -1.20 -12.10 -13.91
N ILE A 358 -1.78 -11.28 -13.04
CA ILE A 358 -2.92 -11.63 -12.17
C ILE A 358 -4.16 -10.80 -12.55
N HIS A 359 -3.98 -9.50 -12.74
CA HIS A 359 -5.05 -8.56 -13.08
C HIS A 359 -4.99 -8.12 -14.55
N ASP A 360 -6.14 -7.93 -15.18
CA ASP A 360 -6.21 -7.39 -16.55
C ASP A 360 -5.93 -5.89 -16.55
N ALA A 361 -6.47 -5.18 -15.55
CA ALA A 361 -6.20 -3.78 -15.29
C ALA A 361 -6.47 -3.45 -13.82
N LEU A 362 -5.83 -2.38 -13.33
CA LEU A 362 -6.05 -1.78 -12.02
C LEU A 362 -6.63 -0.36 -12.20
N TYR A 363 -7.48 0.07 -11.28
CA TYR A 363 -8.30 1.27 -11.39
C TYR A 363 -8.24 2.09 -10.10
N TRP A 364 -8.22 3.42 -10.22
CA TRP A 364 -8.32 4.34 -9.07
C TRP A 364 -9.27 5.47 -9.41
N CYS A 365 -10.05 5.93 -8.44
CA CYS A 365 -10.97 7.05 -8.60
C CYS A 365 -11.19 7.78 -7.28
N SER A 366 -11.15 9.11 -7.33
CA SER A 366 -11.37 10.02 -6.21
C SER A 366 -12.79 10.61 -6.14
N GLY A 367 -13.71 10.08 -6.95
CA GLY A 367 -15.11 10.49 -6.97
C GLY A 367 -15.28 11.97 -7.32
N SER A 368 -15.75 12.76 -6.36
CA SER A 368 -16.04 14.19 -6.52
C SER A 368 -14.80 15.06 -6.75
N GLU A 369 -13.60 14.61 -6.38
CA GLU A 369 -12.37 15.39 -6.59
C GLU A 369 -11.91 15.42 -8.06
N GLY A 370 -12.45 14.54 -8.91
CA GLY A 370 -12.19 14.55 -10.35
C GLY A 370 -10.81 14.00 -10.74
N LYS A 371 -10.36 12.93 -10.08
CA LYS A 371 -9.10 12.24 -10.38
C LYS A 371 -9.37 10.75 -10.60
N TRP A 372 -8.81 10.17 -11.64
CA TRP A 372 -8.77 8.72 -11.81
C TRP A 372 -7.62 8.23 -12.68
N ALA A 373 -7.26 6.96 -12.50
CA ALA A 373 -6.23 6.29 -13.28
C ALA A 373 -6.62 4.86 -13.64
N VAL A 374 -6.05 4.36 -14.73
CA VAL A 374 -6.11 2.96 -15.13
C VAL A 374 -4.71 2.50 -15.46
N ARG A 375 -4.28 1.35 -14.93
CA ARG A 375 -3.07 0.64 -15.35
C ARG A 375 -3.48 -0.66 -16.05
N GLN A 376 -3.02 -0.87 -17.28
CA GLN A 376 -3.14 -2.15 -18.00
C GLN A 376 -1.76 -2.55 -18.51
N GLY A 377 -1.18 -3.60 -17.92
CA GLY A 377 0.24 -3.92 -18.11
C GLY A 377 1.10 -2.72 -17.72
N ASP A 378 1.99 -2.29 -18.61
CA ASP A 378 2.89 -1.15 -18.36
C ASP A 378 2.24 0.20 -18.69
N TRP A 379 1.08 0.20 -19.35
CA TRP A 379 0.42 1.45 -19.75
C TRP A 379 -0.48 1.99 -18.65
N LYS A 380 -0.30 3.27 -18.35
CA LYS A 380 -1.10 3.99 -17.37
C LYS A 380 -1.78 5.21 -17.99
N TYR A 381 -3.10 5.25 -17.90
CA TYR A 381 -3.91 6.43 -18.18
C TYR A 381 -4.16 7.19 -16.88
N LEU A 382 -4.12 8.53 -16.97
CA LEU A 382 -4.34 9.42 -15.84
C LEU A 382 -5.26 10.58 -16.25
N PHE A 383 -6.20 10.93 -15.37
CA PHE A 383 -6.99 12.15 -15.44
C PHE A 383 -6.95 12.88 -14.11
N ASP A 384 -6.65 14.19 -14.12
CA ASP A 384 -6.77 15.06 -12.95
C ASP A 384 -7.44 16.39 -13.38
N LYS A 385 -8.70 16.58 -12.98
CA LYS A 385 -9.47 17.82 -13.16
C LYS A 385 -9.43 18.42 -14.58
N GLY A 386 -9.40 17.56 -15.60
CA GLY A 386 -9.40 17.94 -17.02
C GLY A 386 -8.04 17.75 -17.70
N GLU A 387 -6.96 17.62 -16.93
CA GLU A 387 -5.66 17.23 -17.46
C GLU A 387 -5.62 15.72 -17.66
N THR A 388 -5.05 15.30 -18.79
CA THR A 388 -4.99 13.89 -19.19
C THR A 388 -3.59 13.50 -19.60
N GLY A 389 -3.20 12.28 -19.22
CA GLY A 389 -1.91 11.69 -19.55
C GLY A 389 -2.00 10.22 -19.91
N LEU A 390 -1.04 9.79 -20.73
CA LEU A 390 -0.73 8.39 -20.98
C LEU A 390 0.75 8.18 -20.74
N TYR A 391 1.11 7.18 -19.96
CA TYR A 391 2.49 6.87 -19.60
C TYR A 391 2.76 5.38 -19.80
N ASN A 392 4.00 5.04 -20.17
CA ASN A 392 4.48 3.66 -20.16
C ASN A 392 5.44 3.51 -18.97
N LEU A 393 4.98 2.85 -17.92
CA LEU A 393 5.69 2.73 -16.63
C LEU A 393 6.97 1.90 -16.71
N ASP A 394 7.12 1.08 -17.75
CA ASP A 394 8.33 0.31 -17.97
C ASP A 394 9.50 1.20 -18.40
N ASP A 395 9.23 2.26 -19.17
CA ASP A 395 10.22 3.24 -19.61
C ASP A 395 10.26 4.49 -18.72
N ASP A 396 9.14 4.83 -18.09
CA ASP A 396 8.88 6.09 -17.40
C ASP A 396 8.06 5.89 -16.11
N ILE A 397 8.68 5.29 -15.10
CA ILE A 397 8.09 5.08 -13.77
C ILE A 397 7.75 6.40 -13.05
N SER A 398 8.41 7.50 -13.45
CA SER A 398 8.20 8.84 -12.90
C SER A 398 7.07 9.60 -13.62
N GLU A 399 6.44 9.02 -14.65
CA GLU A 399 5.33 9.61 -15.40
C GLU A 399 5.64 11.04 -15.89
N GLU A 400 6.86 11.27 -16.38
CA GLU A 400 7.33 12.57 -16.87
C GLU A 400 7.00 12.81 -18.36
N ASN A 401 6.91 11.74 -19.15
CA ASN A 401 6.74 11.81 -20.59
C ASN A 401 5.32 11.42 -21.01
N ASN A 402 4.47 12.42 -21.23
CA ASN A 402 3.09 12.20 -21.67
C ASN A 402 3.02 11.73 -23.13
N LEU A 403 2.64 10.48 -23.34
CA LEU A 403 2.60 9.78 -24.63
C LEU A 403 1.24 9.85 -25.33
N LYS A 404 0.25 10.59 -24.81
CA LYS A 404 -1.13 10.55 -25.32
C LYS A 404 -1.27 10.92 -26.80
N ASP A 405 -0.51 11.91 -27.26
CA ASP A 405 -0.59 12.40 -28.64
C ASP A 405 0.13 11.45 -29.62
N ALA A 406 1.15 10.74 -29.11
CA ALA A 406 1.88 9.73 -29.88
C ALA A 406 1.15 8.38 -29.95
N HIS A 407 0.30 8.06 -28.96
CA HIS A 407 -0.44 6.80 -28.87
C HIS A 407 -1.95 7.01 -28.62
N PRO A 408 -2.67 7.69 -29.54
CA PRO A 408 -4.06 8.08 -29.34
C PRO A 408 -5.00 6.87 -29.20
N GLU A 409 -4.74 5.77 -29.91
CA GLU A 409 -5.54 4.54 -29.81
C GLU A 409 -5.42 3.89 -28.41
N LYS A 410 -4.20 3.84 -27.87
CA LYS A 410 -3.95 3.31 -26.52
C LYS A 410 -4.60 4.21 -25.46
N PHE A 411 -4.46 5.52 -25.60
CA PHE A 411 -5.14 6.49 -24.74
C PHE A 411 -6.66 6.26 -24.70
N GLN A 412 -7.31 6.16 -25.87
CA GLN A 412 -8.74 5.93 -25.98
C GLN A 412 -9.16 4.56 -25.41
N ALA A 413 -8.36 3.52 -25.62
CA ALA A 413 -8.63 2.20 -25.08
C ALA A 413 -8.62 2.19 -23.55
N LEU A 414 -7.64 2.82 -22.90
CA LEU A 414 -7.58 2.92 -21.44
C LEU A 414 -8.65 3.86 -20.87
N GLU A 415 -8.98 4.95 -21.55
CA GLU A 415 -10.11 5.80 -21.15
C GLU A 415 -11.43 5.03 -21.23
N LYS A 416 -11.63 4.19 -22.25
CA LYS A 416 -12.79 3.31 -22.33
C LYS A 416 -12.83 2.30 -21.19
N LEU A 417 -11.70 1.64 -20.88
CA LEU A 417 -11.62 0.72 -19.74
C LEU A 417 -12.02 1.41 -18.43
N TYR A 418 -11.57 2.64 -18.21
CA TYR A 418 -11.98 3.42 -17.04
C TYR A 418 -13.50 3.59 -16.99
N ASN A 419 -14.11 4.05 -18.10
CA ASN A 419 -15.54 4.32 -18.15
C ASN A 419 -16.36 3.04 -17.93
N ASP A 420 -15.98 1.93 -18.58
CA ASP A 420 -16.63 0.63 -18.42
C ASP A 420 -16.54 0.10 -16.97
N TRP A 421 -15.42 0.34 -16.28
CA TRP A 421 -15.27 0.01 -14.86
C TRP A 421 -16.11 0.95 -13.99
N PHE A 422 -16.09 2.25 -14.27
CA PHE A 422 -16.77 3.27 -13.47
C PHE A 422 -18.29 3.13 -13.50
N GLU A 423 -18.87 2.69 -14.61
CA GLU A 423 -20.31 2.37 -14.73
C GLU A 423 -20.77 1.26 -13.77
N GLN A 424 -19.85 0.45 -13.24
CA GLN A 424 -20.14 -0.62 -12.28
C GLN A 424 -19.96 -0.19 -10.82
N MET A 425 -19.50 1.04 -10.58
CA MET A 425 -19.23 1.55 -9.24
C MET A 425 -20.49 2.12 -8.59
N GLY A 426 -20.54 2.11 -7.26
CA GLY A 426 -21.67 2.61 -6.50
C GLY A 426 -21.66 4.13 -6.41
N GLU A 427 -22.84 4.71 -6.20
CA GLU A 427 -22.99 6.13 -5.90
C GLU A 427 -22.16 6.52 -4.66
N PRO A 428 -21.55 7.71 -4.62
CA PRO A 428 -20.74 8.10 -3.49
C PRO A 428 -21.60 8.20 -2.22
N ALA A 429 -21.07 7.69 -1.12
CA ALA A 429 -21.76 7.73 0.16
C ALA A 429 -22.09 9.17 0.57
N LYS A 430 -23.16 9.32 1.37
CA LYS A 430 -23.61 10.60 1.96
C LYS A 430 -24.05 11.67 0.96
N GLY A 431 -24.53 11.27 -0.21
CA GLY A 431 -25.14 12.19 -1.19
C GLY A 431 -24.15 13.15 -1.85
N THR A 432 -22.85 12.88 -1.74
CA THR A 432 -21.84 13.56 -2.56
C THR A 432 -21.99 13.13 -4.01
N LYS A 433 -21.85 14.07 -4.96
CA LYS A 433 -21.97 13.77 -6.39
C LYS A 433 -20.62 13.38 -6.98
N HIS A 434 -20.65 12.55 -8.02
CA HIS A 434 -19.49 12.35 -8.88
C HIS A 434 -19.02 13.67 -9.51
N TYR A 435 -17.73 13.71 -9.88
CA TYR A 435 -17.20 14.83 -10.63
C TYR A 435 -17.83 14.90 -12.03
N GLU A 436 -18.42 16.04 -12.36
CA GLU A 436 -18.93 16.31 -13.70
C GLU A 436 -17.83 17.00 -14.54
N LYS A 437 -17.36 16.32 -15.59
CA LYS A 437 -16.47 16.94 -16.59
C LYS A 437 -17.19 18.16 -17.18
N LYS A 438 -16.71 19.38 -16.93
CA LYS A 438 -17.24 20.57 -17.59
C LYS A 438 -17.10 20.40 -19.09
N ALA A 439 -18.19 20.48 -19.84
CA ALA A 439 -18.17 20.46 -21.30
C ALA A 439 -17.20 21.55 -21.78
N SER A 440 -16.20 21.17 -22.57
CA SER A 440 -15.27 22.14 -23.14
C SER A 440 -16.07 23.15 -23.96
N ASN A 441 -16.18 24.39 -23.50
CA ASN A 441 -16.70 25.47 -24.31
C ASN A 441 -15.84 25.55 -25.59
N LYS A 442 -16.40 25.17 -26.73
CA LYS A 442 -15.82 25.38 -28.07
C LYS A 442 -15.73 26.88 -28.37
N LYS A 443 -14.82 27.58 -27.69
CA LYS A 443 -14.32 28.91 -28.04
C LYS A 443 -12.82 28.99 -27.72
N ALA A 444 -12.05 28.17 -28.41
CA ALA A 444 -10.63 28.41 -28.65
C ALA A 444 -10.38 28.24 -30.16
N LYS A 445 -10.87 29.22 -30.94
CA LYS A 445 -10.33 29.50 -32.27
C LYS A 445 -9.31 30.62 -32.09
N LYS A 446 -8.11 30.40 -32.65
CA LYS A 446 -6.89 31.24 -32.69
C LYS A 446 -5.92 31.10 -31.51
N SER A 447 -4.99 30.15 -31.65
CA SER A 447 -3.55 30.47 -31.79
C SER A 447 -2.81 29.24 -32.31
N ALA A 448 -3.03 28.89 -33.58
CA ALA A 448 -2.13 28.00 -34.31
C ALA A 448 -1.16 28.86 -35.11
N LYS A 449 -0.09 29.29 -34.43
CA LYS A 449 1.18 29.76 -34.98
C LYS A 449 2.11 29.86 -33.77
N ASP A 450 3.28 29.24 -33.88
CA ASP A 450 4.30 29.01 -32.85
C ASP A 450 4.20 27.65 -32.13
N ALA A 451 4.01 26.58 -32.90
CA ALA A 451 4.51 25.26 -32.50
C ALA A 451 5.96 25.16 -32.97
N ALA A 452 6.90 25.17 -32.02
CA ALA A 452 8.31 24.83 -32.28
C ALA A 452 8.40 23.39 -32.81
N GLU A 453 9.33 23.16 -33.74
CA GLU A 453 9.54 21.86 -34.37
C GLU A 453 9.74 20.73 -33.33
N PRO A 454 9.11 19.55 -33.54
CA PRO A 454 9.32 18.41 -32.67
C PRO A 454 10.78 17.95 -32.76
N LYS A 455 11.45 17.83 -31.61
CA LYS A 455 12.74 17.13 -31.54
C LYS A 455 12.55 15.68 -32.00
N PRO A 456 13.49 15.12 -32.78
CA PRO A 456 13.32 13.77 -33.32
C PRO A 456 13.20 12.76 -32.18
N ALA A 457 12.19 11.88 -32.31
CA ALA A 457 11.99 10.74 -31.44
C ALA A 457 13.30 9.96 -31.28
N ALA A 458 13.67 9.65 -30.03
CA ALA A 458 14.77 8.74 -29.76
C ALA A 458 14.44 7.39 -30.43
N LYS A 459 15.40 6.85 -31.20
CA LYS A 459 15.25 5.54 -31.84
C LYS A 459 14.96 4.48 -30.77
N PRO A 460 14.07 3.51 -31.04
CA PRO A 460 13.83 2.40 -30.12
C PRO A 460 15.14 1.64 -29.91
N LYS A 461 15.57 1.50 -28.66
CA LYS A 461 16.68 0.60 -28.33
C LYS A 461 16.19 -0.82 -28.60
N LYS A 462 17.00 -1.56 -29.38
CA LYS A 462 16.77 -2.99 -29.61
C LYS A 462 16.95 -3.77 -28.31
N ASP A 463 15.98 -4.64 -28.07
CA ASP A 463 15.98 -5.88 -27.31
C ASP A 463 16.65 -5.90 -25.92
N GLY A 464 15.81 -6.02 -24.89
CA GLY A 464 16.17 -6.60 -23.59
C GLY A 464 16.13 -5.69 -22.36
N ASP A 465 15.69 -4.44 -22.50
CA ASP A 465 15.93 -3.40 -21.49
C ASP A 465 14.60 -2.81 -20.97
N LEU A 466 14.14 -3.30 -19.80
CA LEU A 466 12.89 -2.89 -19.13
C LEU A 466 13.18 -2.25 -17.75
N GLY A 467 12.92 -0.96 -17.56
CA GLY A 467 12.75 -0.34 -16.23
C GLY A 467 13.98 0.11 -15.44
N TYR A 468 13.90 1.33 -14.87
CA TYR A 468 14.86 1.91 -13.91
C TYR A 468 14.72 1.28 -12.51
N GLY A 469 15.85 0.95 -11.87
CA GLY A 469 15.94 0.55 -10.45
C GLY A 469 16.26 -0.93 -10.23
N PHE A 470 15.51 -1.82 -10.85
CA PHE A 470 15.69 -3.27 -10.72
C PHE A 470 15.59 -3.96 -12.08
N LYS A 471 16.32 -5.06 -12.26
CA LYS A 471 16.19 -5.91 -13.45
C LYS A 471 14.97 -6.84 -13.30
N LYS A 472 14.56 -7.50 -14.38
CA LYS A 472 13.53 -8.58 -14.35
C LYS A 472 13.85 -9.71 -13.36
N ASP A 473 15.13 -9.89 -13.01
CA ASP A 473 15.59 -10.88 -12.04
C ASP A 473 15.59 -10.38 -10.58
N GLY A 474 15.07 -9.17 -10.32
CA GLY A 474 15.00 -8.57 -8.98
C GLY A 474 16.30 -7.93 -8.50
N THR A 475 17.40 -8.00 -9.26
CA THR A 475 18.67 -7.39 -8.82
C THR A 475 18.66 -5.86 -8.98
N PRO A 476 19.23 -5.08 -8.03
CA PRO A 476 19.42 -3.65 -8.19
C PRO A 476 20.25 -3.35 -9.45
N ARG A 477 19.77 -2.45 -10.31
CA ARG A 477 20.57 -1.95 -11.45
C ARG A 477 21.63 -1.00 -10.92
N LYS A 478 22.89 -1.13 -11.39
CA LYS A 478 23.90 -0.06 -11.20
C LYS A 478 23.42 1.18 -11.94
N LEU A 479 22.94 2.18 -11.20
CA LEU A 479 22.57 3.47 -11.76
C LEU A 479 23.84 4.26 -12.11
N PRO A 480 23.84 5.05 -13.20
CA PRO A 480 24.88 6.06 -13.40
C PRO A 480 24.84 7.04 -12.20
N PRO A 481 25.99 7.55 -11.74
CA PRO A 481 26.03 8.39 -10.55
C PRO A 481 25.18 9.64 -10.77
N VAL A 482 24.37 9.99 -9.77
CA VAL A 482 23.68 11.28 -9.71
C VAL A 482 24.75 12.34 -9.44
N THR A 483 25.44 12.79 -10.48
CA THR A 483 26.46 13.84 -10.38
C THR A 483 25.83 15.20 -10.66
N GLY A 484 26.02 16.12 -9.73
CA GLY A 484 25.63 17.53 -9.88
C GLY A 484 25.31 18.14 -8.52
N THR A 485 26.28 18.82 -7.89
CA THR A 485 25.97 19.66 -6.71
C THR A 485 24.95 20.74 -7.09
N PRO A 486 24.18 21.30 -6.14
CA PRO A 486 23.24 22.38 -6.42
C PRO A 486 23.89 23.58 -7.16
N GLU A 487 25.17 23.83 -6.90
CA GLU A 487 25.97 24.89 -7.54
C GLU A 487 26.28 24.56 -9.01
N GLU A 488 26.60 23.30 -9.33
CA GLU A 488 26.80 22.85 -10.71
C GLU A 488 25.50 22.92 -11.53
N LYS A 489 24.35 22.62 -10.91
CA LYS A 489 23.03 22.77 -11.52
C LYS A 489 22.68 24.25 -11.76
N LYS A 490 23.08 25.16 -10.87
CA LYS A 490 22.89 26.61 -11.01
C LYS A 490 23.76 27.17 -12.14
N ALA A 491 25.05 26.81 -12.18
CA ALA A 491 25.97 27.23 -13.24
C ALA A 491 25.52 26.75 -14.63
N LYS A 492 24.99 25.52 -14.73
CA LYS A 492 24.44 24.97 -15.98
C LYS A 492 23.18 25.69 -16.44
N ARG A 493 22.31 26.11 -15.52
CA ARG A 493 21.11 26.92 -15.83
C ARG A 493 21.46 28.33 -16.26
N GLU A 494 22.44 28.96 -15.63
CA GLU A 494 22.92 30.30 -16.00
C GLU A 494 23.60 30.30 -17.37
N LYS A 495 24.40 29.26 -17.68
CA LYS A 495 25.01 29.08 -19.00
C LYS A 495 23.97 28.89 -20.10
N MET A 496 22.95 28.04 -19.88
CA MET A 496 21.86 27.86 -20.85
C MET A 496 21.03 29.13 -21.05
N ARG A 497 20.85 29.96 -20.02
CA ARG A 497 20.13 31.23 -20.10
C ARG A 497 20.94 32.29 -20.87
N ALA A 498 22.26 32.30 -20.71
CA ALA A 498 23.15 33.15 -21.50
C ALA A 498 23.16 32.74 -22.99
N GLU A 499 23.20 31.45 -23.29
CA GLU A 499 23.15 30.93 -24.67
C GLU A 499 21.78 31.17 -25.34
N GLN A 500 20.67 31.14 -24.58
CA GLN A 500 19.35 31.51 -25.10
C GLN A 500 19.21 33.01 -25.37
N ASN A 501 19.77 33.87 -24.50
CA ASN A 501 19.73 35.31 -24.70
C ASN A 501 20.62 35.75 -25.88
N ALA A 502 21.77 35.10 -26.10
CA ALA A 502 22.61 35.35 -27.27
C ALA A 502 21.91 34.98 -28.58
N LYS A 503 21.18 33.86 -28.61
CA LYS A 503 20.39 33.43 -29.77
C LYS A 503 19.17 34.30 -30.06
N GLN A 504 18.60 34.96 -29.04
CA GLN A 504 17.51 35.93 -29.22
C GLN A 504 18.00 37.27 -29.78
N GLN A 505 19.25 37.66 -29.51
CA GLN A 505 19.86 38.87 -30.09
C GLN A 505 20.25 38.69 -31.56
N GLU A 506 20.69 37.49 -31.98
CA GLU A 506 20.97 37.20 -33.40
C GLU A 506 19.71 37.07 -34.28
N SER A 507 18.51 36.93 -33.69
CA SER A 507 17.24 36.87 -34.42
C SER A 507 16.51 38.22 -34.55
N ALA A 508 17.12 39.30 -34.06
CA ALA A 508 16.56 40.66 -34.07
C ALA A 508 17.37 41.66 -34.93
N GLU A 509 18.40 41.19 -35.63
CA GLU A 509 19.05 41.84 -36.79
C GLU A 509 18.68 41.08 -38.06
#